data_AF-A0A7W5HH30-F1
#
_entry.id   AF-A0A7W5HH30-F1
#
_cell.length_a   1.000
_cell.length_b   1.000
_cell.length_c   1.000
_cell.angle_alpha   90.00
_cell.angle_beta   90.00
_cell.angle_gamma   90.00
#
_symmetry.space_group_name_H-M   'P 1'
#
loop_
_entity.id
_entity.type
_entity.pdbx_description
1 polymer ?
#
loop_
_entity_poly.entity_id
_entity_poly.type
_entity_poly.pdbx_seq_one_letter_code
_entity_poly.pdbx_strand_id
1 'polypeptide(L)'
;MKKGKETASPERGIPLKGETIADVLEALFAQEPQLRDELYDGELLRPSISVCLNGIDSRYLALGLKTPVQAGDRVSTCENVTLH
;
A
#
# COMPACT_ATOMS: atom_id res chain seq x y z
N MET A 1 16.72 2.91 -29.98
CA MET A 1 15.75 3.40 -28.99
C MET A 1 14.86 2.23 -28.57
N LYS A 2 15.16 1.56 -27.46
CA LYS A 2 14.26 0.59 -26.82
C LYS A 2 14.06 1.09 -25.39
N LYS A 3 12.87 1.63 -25.10
CA LYS A 3 12.47 1.99 -23.73
C LYS A 3 12.55 0.70 -22.92
N GLY A 4 13.52 0.62 -22.02
CA GLY A 4 13.59 -0.43 -21.03
C GLY A 4 12.30 -0.38 -20.22
N LYS A 5 11.55 -1.47 -20.25
CA LYS A 5 10.47 -1.71 -19.32
C LYS A 5 11.18 -1.90 -17.97
N GLU A 6 11.30 -0.82 -17.19
CA GLU A 6 11.77 -0.90 -15.81
C GLU A 6 10.76 -1.76 -15.06
N THR A 7 11.08 -3.04 -14.95
CA THR A 7 10.49 -3.95 -13.98
C THR A 7 10.72 -3.30 -12.61
N ALA A 8 9.67 -2.73 -12.03
CA ALA A 8 9.69 -2.28 -10.65
C ALA A 8 10.19 -3.46 -9.80
N SER A 9 11.43 -3.40 -9.34
CA SER A 9 11.98 -4.39 -8.43
C SER A 9 11.08 -4.37 -7.18
N PRO A 10 10.52 -5.51 -6.73
CA PRO A 10 9.61 -5.55 -5.57
C PRO A 10 10.27 -5.09 -4.26
N GLU A 11 11.58 -4.82 -4.28
CA GLU A 11 12.37 -4.38 -3.13
C GLU A 11 12.63 -2.87 -3.08
N ARG A 12 12.20 -2.09 -4.08
CA ARG A 12 12.32 -0.61 -4.06
C ARG A 12 11.03 0.02 -3.57
N GLY A 13 10.97 0.30 -2.27
CA GLY A 13 9.91 1.14 -1.71
C GLY A 13 9.99 2.57 -2.24
N ILE A 14 8.84 3.25 -2.33
CA ILE A 14 8.76 4.67 -2.68
C ILE A 14 8.70 5.47 -1.37
N PRO A 15 9.57 6.47 -1.16
CA PRO A 15 9.49 7.32 0.02
C PRO A 15 8.23 8.19 -0.05
N LEU A 16 7.30 7.96 0.86
CA LEU A 16 6.04 8.70 0.98
C LEU A 16 5.97 9.40 2.33
N LYS A 17 5.21 10.49 2.38
CA LYS A 17 4.92 11.21 3.63
C LYS A 17 3.46 10.97 4.00
N GLY A 18 3.20 10.82 5.29
CA GLY A 18 1.86 10.67 5.85
C GLY A 18 1.94 10.53 7.37
N GLU A 19 0.85 10.85 8.05
CA GLU A 19 0.72 10.67 9.50
C GLU A 19 0.08 9.33 9.83
N THR A 20 -0.72 8.78 8.91
CA THR A 20 -1.38 7.48 9.03
C THR A 20 -1.17 6.58 7.81
N ILE A 21 -1.54 5.31 7.92
CA ILE A 21 -1.55 4.37 6.79
C ILE A 21 -2.41 4.95 5.64
N ALA A 22 -3.55 5.54 5.96
CA ALA A 22 -4.43 6.18 4.98
C ALA A 22 -3.73 7.34 4.26
N ASP A 23 -3.03 8.24 4.97
CA ASP A 23 -2.29 9.34 4.35
C ASP A 23 -1.20 8.83 3.39
N VAL A 24 -0.49 7.76 3.78
CA VAL A 24 0.53 7.15 2.93
C VAL A 24 -0.10 6.55 1.66
N LEU A 25 -1.27 5.91 1.77
CA LEU A 25 -2.00 5.40 0.61
C LEU A 25 -2.50 6.53 -0.29
N GLU A 26 -3.03 7.62 0.26
CA GLU A 26 -3.44 8.79 -0.52
C GLU A 26 -2.23 9.43 -1.24
N ALA A 27 -1.07 9.52 -0.58
CA ALA A 27 0.17 9.98 -1.20
C ALA A 27 0.67 9.04 -2.31
N LEU A 28 0.40 7.74 -2.21
CA LEU A 28 0.65 6.76 -3.28
C LEU A 28 -0.31 6.99 -4.46
N PHE A 29 -1.61 7.15 -4.19
CA PHE A 29 -2.62 7.36 -5.24
C PHE A 29 -2.47 8.69 -5.97
N ALA A 30 -1.90 9.71 -5.32
CA ALA A 30 -1.54 10.96 -5.97
C ALA A 30 -0.47 10.78 -7.06
N GLN A 31 0.39 9.76 -6.93
CA GLN A 31 1.44 9.45 -7.91
C GLN A 31 0.99 8.38 -8.91
N GLU A 32 0.29 7.35 -8.41
CA GLU A 32 -0.16 6.19 -9.16
C GLU A 32 -1.69 6.01 -8.97
N PRO A 33 -2.52 6.85 -9.62
CA PRO A 33 -3.97 6.83 -9.43
C PRO A 33 -4.61 5.50 -9.82
N GLN A 34 -4.03 4.79 -10.79
CA GLN A 34 -4.44 3.45 -11.23
C GLN A 34 -4.42 2.40 -10.10
N LEU A 35 -3.51 2.53 -9.12
CA LEU A 35 -3.46 1.61 -7.97
C LEU A 35 -4.67 1.77 -7.05
N ARG A 36 -5.32 2.94 -7.06
CA ARG A 36 -6.51 3.18 -6.26
C ARG A 36 -7.63 2.23 -6.69
N ASP A 37 -7.88 2.11 -7.99
CA ASP A 37 -8.91 1.21 -8.53
C ASP A 37 -8.57 -0.28 -8.33
N GLU A 38 -7.28 -0.63 -8.24
CA GLU A 38 -6.87 -2.00 -7.94
C GLU A 38 -7.05 -2.37 -6.46
N LEU A 39 -6.81 -1.41 -5.56
CA LEU A 39 -6.81 -1.61 -4.11
C LEU A 39 -8.17 -1.33 -3.45
N TYR A 40 -8.95 -0.40 -3.99
CA TYR A 40 -10.25 0.05 -3.47
C TYR A 40 -11.40 -0.32 -4.42
N ASP A 41 -12.56 -0.61 -3.85
CA ASP A 41 -13.85 -0.68 -4.52
C ASP A 41 -14.70 0.48 -3.99
N GLY A 42 -14.74 1.58 -4.75
CA GLY A 42 -15.30 2.85 -4.29
C GLY A 42 -14.51 3.46 -3.13
N GLU A 43 -15.14 3.62 -1.98
CA GLU A 43 -14.53 4.21 -0.77
C GLU A 43 -13.92 3.17 0.18
N LEU A 44 -14.06 1.88 -0.13
CA LEU A 44 -13.65 0.78 0.74
C LEU A 44 -12.49 -0.01 0.13
N LEU A 45 -11.54 -0.41 0.97
CA LEU A 45 -10.48 -1.32 0.56
C LEU A 45 -11.09 -2.68 0.16
N ARG A 46 -10.65 -3.25 -0.95
CA ARG A 46 -11.17 -4.54 -1.45
C ARG A 46 -10.93 -5.65 -0.43
N PRO A 47 -11.85 -6.61 -0.26
CA PRO A 47 -11.71 -7.68 0.74
C PRO A 47 -10.50 -8.60 0.48
N SER A 48 -10.11 -8.75 -0.79
CA SER A 48 -8.92 -9.51 -1.22
C SER A 48 -7.60 -8.80 -0.93
N ILE A 49 -7.65 -7.50 -0.60
CA ILE A 49 -6.48 -6.68 -0.34
C ILE A 49 -6.29 -6.51 1.16
N SER A 50 -5.07 -6.80 1.59
CA SER A 50 -4.59 -6.55 2.94
C SER A 50 -3.48 -5.52 2.88
N VAL A 51 -3.63 -4.44 3.64
CA VAL A 51 -2.59 -3.42 3.79
C VAL A 51 -1.88 -3.66 5.11
N CYS A 52 -0.55 -3.67 5.08
CA CYS A 52 0.29 -4.05 6.19
C CYS A 52 1.27 -2.92 6.54
N LEU A 53 1.36 -2.62 7.83
CA LEU A 53 2.34 -1.72 8.41
C LEU A 53 3.42 -2.55 9.07
N ASN A 54 4.66 -2.45 8.59
CA ASN A 54 5.80 -3.26 9.06
C ASN A 54 5.50 -4.77 9.08
N GLY A 55 4.73 -5.25 8.09
CA GLY A 55 4.32 -6.65 7.97
C GLY A 55 3.10 -7.05 8.80
N ILE A 56 2.52 -6.14 9.59
CA ILE A 56 1.31 -6.38 10.37
C ILE A 56 0.09 -5.88 9.60
N ASP A 57 -0.87 -6.77 9.32
CA ASP A 57 -2.12 -6.39 8.66
C ASP A 57 -2.89 -5.35 9.48
N SER A 58 -3.25 -4.25 8.82
CA SER A 58 -4.01 -3.14 9.38
C SER A 58 -5.31 -3.58 10.02
N ARG A 59 -5.94 -4.68 9.58
CA ARG A 59 -7.15 -5.26 10.20
C ARG A 59 -6.92 -5.73 11.64
N TYR A 60 -5.69 -6.04 12.01
CA TYR A 60 -5.31 -6.41 13.39
C TYR A 60 -4.84 -5.20 14.22
N LEU A 61 -4.64 -4.04 13.60
CA LEU A 61 -4.29 -2.81 14.30
C LEU A 61 -5.55 -2.16 14.86
N ALA A 62 -5.48 -1.66 16.09
CA ALA A 62 -6.65 -1.09 16.79
C ALA A 62 -7.33 0.07 16.03
N LEU A 63 -6.57 0.79 15.20
CA LEU A 63 -7.06 1.95 14.44
C LEU A 63 -7.20 1.68 12.93
N GLY A 64 -6.92 0.45 12.46
CA GLY A 64 -7.02 0.12 11.04
C GLY A 64 -6.13 0.99 10.16
N LEU A 65 -6.69 1.52 9.07
CA LEU A 65 -6.01 2.45 8.17
C LEU A 65 -5.69 3.81 8.83
N LYS A 66 -6.33 4.15 9.95
CA LYS A 66 -6.01 5.36 10.72
C LYS A 66 -4.84 5.14 11.68
N THR A 67 -4.20 3.97 11.64
CA THR A 67 -3.04 3.71 12.49
C THR A 67 -1.92 4.69 12.13
N PRO A 68 -1.34 5.38 13.13
CA PRO A 68 -0.26 6.33 12.88
C PRO A 68 0.97 5.60 12.34
N VAL A 69 1.68 6.26 11.44
CA VAL A 69 2.96 5.78 10.88
C VAL A 69 4.10 6.67 11.34
N GLN A 70 5.27 6.09 11.51
CA GLN A 70 6.49 6.79 11.90
C GLN A 70 7.51 6.82 10.76
N ALA A 71 8.47 7.73 10.86
CA ALA A 71 9.58 7.79 9.92
C ALA A 71 10.37 6.46 9.95
N GLY A 72 10.50 5.82 8.79
CA GLY A 72 11.14 4.51 8.65
C GLY A 72 10.17 3.33 8.64
N ASP A 73 8.89 3.55 8.92
CA ASP A 73 7.88 2.51 8.75
C ASP A 73 7.68 2.15 7.27
N ARG A 74 7.31 0.89 7.04
CA ARG A 74 7.02 0.35 5.72
C ARG A 74 5.55 0.00 5.60
N VAL A 75 4.86 0.64 4.65
CA VAL A 75 3.50 0.26 4.24
C VAL A 75 3.60 -0.58 2.97
N SER A 76 2.96 -1.75 2.97
CA SER A 76 2.94 -2.66 1.83
C SER A 76 1.62 -3.40 1.76
N THR A 77 1.23 -3.85 0.57
CA THR A 77 0.20 -4.89 0.49
C THR A 77 0.75 -6.17 1.10
N CYS A 78 0.06 -6.78 2.06
CA CYS A 78 0.44 -8.13 2.47
C CYS A 78 0.32 -9.05 1.26
N GLU A 79 1.36 -9.83 1.03
CA GLU A 79 1.38 -10.85 0.01
C GLU A 79 0.19 -11.79 0.26
N ASN A 80 -0.83 -11.72 -0.59
CA ASN A 80 -1.95 -12.64 -0.53
C ASN A 80 -1.63 -13.78 -1.50
N VAL A 81 -0.91 -14.79 -1.01
CA VAL A 81 -0.60 -15.98 -1.81
C VAL A 81 -1.91 -16.74 -2.00
N THR A 82 -2.50 -16.62 -3.20
CA THR A 82 -3.65 -17.42 -3.59
C THR A 82 -3.15 -18.82 -3.96
N LEU A 83 -3.41 -19.80 -3.10
CA LEU A 83 -3.19 -21.21 -3.42
C LEU A 83 -4.27 -21.63 -4.44
N HIS A 84 -3.82 -22.06 -5.63
CA HIS A 84 -4.64 -22.69 -6.66
C HIS A 84 -4.68 -24.21 -6.47
#